data_AF-A0A7S4E488-F1
#
_entry.id   AF-A0A7S4E488-F1
#
_cell.length_a   1.000
_cell.length_b   1.000
_cell.length_c   1.000
_cell.angle_alpha   90.00
_cell.angle_beta   90.00
_cell.angle_gamma   90.00
#
_symmetry.space_group_name_H-M   'P 1'
#
loop_
_entity.id
_entity.type
_entity.pdbx_description
1 polymer ?
#
loop_
_entity_poly.entity_id
_entity_poly.type
_entity_poly.pdbx_seq_one_letter_code
_entity_poly.pdbx_strand_id
1 'polypeptide(L)'
;MIVRASSGASRPYLSPADDWLKTISSYTAFSRLILVLRALHVAQDRTKVILRPDKTVITEPHHVWPTLTDEQWVRVEVALKDLILADYGKKNNVNVASLTQSEIRDVILGMEVAPPSLQRQQVAEIEKQAREQSQLTAVTTKTTNVHGEEMVITTTSQYEQQSFSSKTDWRVRAISATNLHLRTHHIYVNSDDVKDSGYTYVLPKNILAKFVTISDLRTQVAGYLYGVSPPDNDRVKEIRCIVLVPQVGNHQQVTLPHKLPEHEYLEDLEPLGWLHTMPNELPHLASNDIIQHATILSSNESWDGEKAAIVTCAFTPGSCSLTAYKLTPQGYEWGKSSQREASSPTHYERVQILLSDRFLGFFMVPSDGVWNYNFMGVQHSPAMDYDLKLATPLSFYDEKHRPYHFLNFAAMDRGGDAADVEDPFH
;
A
#
# COMPACT_ATOMS: atom_id res chain seq x y z
N MET A 1 42.68 -5.18 3.99
CA MET A 1 42.69 -4.11 5.01
C MET A 1 42.59 -4.66 6.43
N ILE A 2 41.64 -5.52 6.76
CA ILE A 2 41.46 -6.05 8.13
C ILE A 2 42.69 -6.83 8.64
N VAL A 3 43.35 -7.61 7.78
CA VAL A 3 44.53 -8.43 8.15
C VAL A 3 45.79 -7.60 8.43
N ARG A 4 45.83 -6.31 8.05
CA ARG A 4 46.98 -5.41 8.27
C ARG A 4 46.73 -4.32 9.33
N ALA A 5 45.61 -4.37 10.04
CA ALA A 5 45.31 -3.41 11.10
C ALA A 5 46.24 -3.66 12.30
N SER A 6 47.36 -2.93 12.35
CA SER A 6 48.28 -2.91 13.48
C SER A 6 47.60 -2.29 14.70
N SER A 7 47.33 -3.13 15.71
CA SER A 7 47.24 -2.83 17.15
C SER A 7 46.48 -1.57 17.62
N GLY A 8 45.49 -1.10 16.86
CA GLY A 8 44.66 0.05 17.25
C GLY A 8 43.28 -0.01 16.62
N ALA A 9 42.25 0.34 17.40
CA ALA A 9 40.90 0.49 16.90
C ALA A 9 40.85 1.72 15.97
N SER A 10 40.95 1.48 14.66
CA SER A 10 40.75 2.49 13.63
C SER A 10 39.37 2.31 12.99
N ARG A 11 38.67 3.42 12.73
CA ARG A 11 37.43 3.45 11.94
C ARG A 11 37.77 3.90 10.52
N PRO A 12 38.04 2.99 9.58
CA PRO A 12 38.23 3.38 8.19
C PRO A 12 36.88 3.82 7.60
N TYR A 13 36.85 5.01 7.00
CA TYR A 13 35.74 5.46 6.17
C TYR A 13 35.95 4.94 4.75
N LEU A 14 35.00 4.17 4.24
CA LEU A 14 34.98 3.65 2.87
C LEU A 14 33.63 3.98 2.25
N SER A 15 33.63 4.50 1.01
CA SER A 15 32.41 4.63 0.21
C SER A 15 32.07 3.25 -0.37
N PRO A 16 30.90 2.64 -0.07
CA PRO A 16 30.54 1.32 -0.58
C PRO A 16 30.18 1.31 -2.07
N ALA A 17 29.91 2.47 -2.66
CA ALA A 17 29.45 2.63 -4.04
C ALA A 17 30.45 3.40 -4.93
N ASP A 18 31.66 3.66 -4.42
CA ASP A 18 32.70 4.45 -5.10
C ASP A 18 32.10 5.72 -5.76
N ASP A 19 32.20 5.81 -7.08
CA ASP A 19 31.74 6.92 -7.91
C ASP A 19 30.40 6.67 -8.64
N TRP A 20 29.72 5.55 -8.38
CA TRP A 20 28.52 5.15 -9.12
C TRP A 20 27.40 6.20 -9.07
N LEU A 21 27.28 6.95 -7.97
CA LEU A 21 26.24 7.97 -7.80
C LEU A 21 26.36 9.17 -8.77
N LYS A 22 27.47 9.28 -9.50
CA LYS A 22 27.65 10.29 -10.56
C LYS A 22 26.86 9.95 -11.83
N THR A 23 26.67 8.67 -12.13
CA THR A 23 26.02 8.21 -13.38
C THR A 23 24.70 7.49 -13.15
N ILE A 24 24.49 6.92 -11.95
CA ILE A 24 23.27 6.16 -11.62
C ILE A 24 22.64 6.60 -10.31
N SER A 25 21.33 6.35 -10.17
CA SER A 25 20.59 6.66 -8.94
C SER A 25 21.06 5.83 -7.74
N SER A 26 20.82 6.33 -6.53
CA SER A 26 21.10 5.62 -5.27
C SER A 26 20.42 4.24 -5.20
N TYR A 27 19.21 4.11 -5.75
CA TYR A 27 18.50 2.83 -5.82
C TYR A 27 19.20 1.83 -6.75
N THR A 28 19.67 2.29 -7.91
CA THR A 28 20.41 1.47 -8.87
C THR A 28 21.76 1.05 -8.30
N ALA A 29 22.47 1.97 -7.64
CA ALA A 29 23.75 1.70 -7.00
C ALA A 29 23.61 0.68 -5.87
N PHE A 30 22.57 0.79 -5.05
CA PHE A 30 22.25 -0.18 -4.02
C PHE A 30 21.92 -1.57 -4.62
N SER A 31 21.11 -1.61 -5.68
CA SER A 31 20.76 -2.85 -6.37
C SER A 31 21.99 -3.56 -6.94
N ARG A 32 22.90 -2.80 -7.56
CA ARG A 32 24.20 -3.29 -8.06
C ARG A 32 25.05 -3.85 -6.92
N LEU A 33 25.16 -3.13 -5.80
CA LEU A 33 25.93 -3.58 -4.64
C LEU A 33 25.41 -4.91 -4.10
N ILE A 34 24.09 -5.05 -3.91
CA ILE A 34 23.48 -6.30 -3.42
C ILE A 34 23.74 -7.45 -4.39
N LEU A 35 23.62 -7.21 -5.70
CA LEU A 35 23.88 -8.23 -6.71
C LEU A 35 25.33 -8.74 -6.65
N VAL A 36 26.31 -7.82 -6.53
CA VAL A 36 27.73 -8.16 -6.41
C VAL A 36 28.02 -8.92 -5.12
N LEU A 37 27.49 -8.46 -3.98
CA LEU A 37 27.67 -9.12 -2.69
C LEU A 37 27.03 -10.51 -2.66
N ARG A 38 25.84 -10.67 -3.25
CA ARG A 38 25.17 -11.97 -3.36
C ARG A 38 25.97 -12.94 -4.23
N ALA A 39 26.46 -12.48 -5.38
CA ALA A 39 27.30 -13.30 -6.25
C ALA A 39 28.61 -13.71 -5.56
N LEU A 40 29.25 -12.80 -4.81
CA LEU A 40 30.44 -13.11 -4.00
C LEU A 40 30.17 -14.16 -2.93
N HIS A 41 28.99 -14.12 -2.30
CA HIS A 41 28.57 -15.11 -1.30
C HIS A 41 28.32 -16.49 -1.93
N VAL A 42 27.74 -16.53 -3.13
CA VAL A 42 27.39 -17.77 -3.84
C VAL A 42 28.61 -18.44 -4.48
N ALA A 43 29.40 -17.67 -5.24
CA ALA A 43 30.53 -18.17 -6.00
C ALA A 43 31.63 -17.10 -6.10
N GLN A 44 32.43 -17.00 -5.03
CA GLN A 44 33.41 -15.95 -4.84
C GLN A 44 34.43 -15.83 -6.00
N ASP A 45 35.03 -16.93 -6.43
CA ASP A 45 36.11 -16.89 -7.43
C ASP A 45 35.59 -16.58 -8.83
N ARG A 46 34.44 -17.13 -9.22
CA ARG A 46 33.79 -16.80 -10.50
C ARG A 46 33.35 -15.34 -10.53
N THR A 47 32.83 -14.83 -9.42
CA THR A 47 32.44 -13.42 -9.31
C THR A 47 33.62 -12.49 -9.48
N LYS A 48 34.79 -12.79 -8.88
CA LYS A 48 36.02 -12.00 -9.08
C LYS A 48 36.48 -11.99 -10.54
N VAL A 49 36.30 -13.08 -11.27
CA VAL A 49 36.59 -13.15 -12.71
C VAL A 49 35.59 -12.31 -13.51
N ILE A 50 34.29 -12.40 -13.21
CA ILE A 50 33.24 -11.62 -13.89
C ILE A 50 33.45 -10.11 -13.69
N LEU A 51 33.84 -9.69 -12.48
CA LEU A 51 34.13 -8.28 -12.17
C LEU A 51 35.36 -7.73 -12.91
N ARG A 52 36.22 -8.59 -13.47
CA ARG A 52 37.44 -8.20 -14.22
C ARG A 52 37.46 -8.89 -15.59
N PRO A 53 36.61 -8.44 -16.54
CA PRO A 53 36.45 -9.10 -17.83
C PRO A 53 37.68 -8.99 -18.74
N ASP A 54 38.56 -8.01 -18.52
CA ASP A 54 39.81 -7.82 -19.25
C ASP A 54 40.94 -7.35 -18.30
N LYS A 55 42.18 -7.63 -18.67
CA LYS A 55 43.41 -7.21 -17.96
C LYS A 55 43.60 -5.69 -17.94
N THR A 56 42.90 -4.97 -18.81
CA THR A 56 42.90 -3.50 -18.89
C THR A 56 42.06 -2.85 -17.78
N VAL A 57 41.17 -3.61 -17.12
CA VAL A 57 40.32 -3.10 -16.04
C VAL A 57 41.12 -2.98 -14.75
N ILE A 58 41.30 -1.74 -14.29
CA ILE A 58 41.97 -1.42 -13.03
C ILE A 58 40.95 -1.02 -11.96
N THR A 59 41.33 -1.21 -10.69
CA THR A 59 40.63 -0.66 -9.53
C THR A 59 41.45 0.52 -9.03
N GLU A 60 40.86 1.69 -8.94
CA GLU A 60 41.56 2.87 -8.41
C GLU A 60 41.98 2.65 -6.95
N PRO A 61 43.08 3.27 -6.47
CA PRO A 61 43.57 3.07 -5.11
C PRO A 61 42.57 3.42 -4.00
N HIS A 62 41.59 4.28 -4.30
CA HIS A 62 40.53 4.75 -3.40
C HIS A 62 39.17 4.10 -3.67
N HIS A 63 39.08 3.20 -4.65
CA HIS A 63 37.86 2.48 -5.00
C HIS A 63 37.89 1.04 -4.49
N VAL A 64 36.72 0.53 -4.15
CA VAL A 64 36.52 -0.88 -3.76
C VAL A 64 36.28 -1.74 -5.00
N TRP A 65 35.58 -1.20 -5.99
CA TRP A 65 35.13 -1.90 -7.18
C TRP A 65 35.97 -1.53 -8.42
N PRO A 66 36.07 -2.43 -9.42
CA PRO A 66 36.77 -2.12 -10.67
C PRO A 66 36.11 -0.95 -11.41
N THR A 67 36.93 -0.11 -12.03
CA THR A 67 36.44 1.02 -12.82
C THR A 67 35.95 0.50 -14.17
N LEU A 68 34.64 0.52 -14.37
CA LEU A 68 33.94 0.03 -15.56
C LEU A 68 33.03 1.12 -16.10
N THR A 69 32.81 1.14 -17.43
CA THR A 69 31.79 1.98 -18.06
C THR A 69 30.38 1.45 -17.77
N ASP A 70 29.36 2.26 -17.99
CA ASP A 70 27.97 1.85 -17.76
C ASP A 70 27.58 0.64 -18.64
N GLU A 71 28.04 0.57 -19.90
CA GLU A 71 27.79 -0.59 -20.78
C GLU A 71 28.50 -1.86 -20.29
N GLN A 72 29.69 -1.72 -19.72
CA GLN A 72 30.41 -2.85 -19.12
C GLN A 72 29.70 -3.33 -17.86
N TRP A 73 29.20 -2.40 -17.03
CA TRP A 73 28.40 -2.73 -15.86
C TRP A 73 27.13 -3.49 -16.21
N VAL A 74 26.40 -3.11 -17.26
CA VAL A 74 25.22 -3.86 -17.71
C VAL A 74 25.56 -5.32 -18.02
N ARG A 75 26.67 -5.57 -18.72
CA ARG A 75 27.12 -6.94 -19.04
C ARG A 75 27.53 -7.73 -17.79
N VAL A 76 28.22 -7.07 -16.86
CA VAL A 76 28.62 -7.65 -15.58
C VAL A 76 27.39 -8.00 -14.73
N GLU A 77 26.41 -7.10 -14.63
CA GLU A 77 25.17 -7.34 -13.87
C GLU A 77 24.38 -8.53 -14.41
N VAL A 78 24.25 -8.66 -15.74
CA VAL A 78 23.61 -9.83 -16.36
C VAL A 78 24.38 -11.10 -16.00
N ALA A 79 25.71 -11.11 -16.13
CA ALA A 79 26.53 -12.27 -15.80
C ALA A 79 26.46 -12.67 -14.30
N LEU A 80 26.40 -11.68 -13.40
CA LEU A 80 26.25 -11.94 -11.96
C LEU A 80 24.87 -12.49 -11.62
N LYS A 81 23.81 -11.95 -12.24
CA LYS A 81 22.45 -12.48 -12.11
C LYS A 81 22.38 -13.93 -12.57
N ASP A 82 22.92 -14.23 -13.75
CA ASP A 82 22.91 -15.59 -14.31
C ASP A 82 23.68 -16.57 -13.42
N LEU A 83 24.82 -16.13 -12.84
CA LEU A 83 25.59 -16.93 -11.90
C LEU A 83 24.79 -17.31 -10.64
N ILE A 84 24.08 -16.33 -10.05
CA ILE A 84 23.26 -16.55 -8.86
C ILE A 84 22.09 -17.49 -9.18
N LEU A 85 21.40 -17.26 -10.29
CA LEU A 85 20.25 -18.07 -10.68
C LEU A 85 20.65 -19.49 -11.05
N ALA A 86 21.80 -19.68 -11.72
CA ALA A 86 22.32 -21.00 -12.04
C ALA A 86 22.67 -21.81 -10.78
N ASP A 87 23.25 -21.17 -9.76
CA ASP A 87 23.50 -21.83 -8.47
C ASP A 87 22.19 -22.22 -7.77
N TYR A 88 21.20 -21.32 -7.75
CA TYR A 88 19.89 -21.59 -7.19
C TYR A 88 19.18 -22.76 -7.91
N GLY A 89 19.16 -22.73 -9.24
CA GLY A 89 18.57 -23.79 -10.06
C GLY A 89 19.24 -25.14 -9.84
N LYS A 90 20.57 -25.16 -9.70
CA LYS A 90 21.33 -26.38 -9.39
C LYS A 90 21.05 -26.91 -7.99
N LYS A 91 20.97 -26.04 -6.97
CA LYS A 91 20.73 -26.44 -5.57
C LYS A 91 19.31 -26.96 -5.33
N ASN A 92 18.33 -26.35 -6.00
CA ASN A 92 16.92 -26.66 -5.78
C ASN A 92 16.32 -27.55 -6.88
N ASN A 93 17.13 -27.97 -7.87
CA ASN A 93 16.70 -28.72 -9.04
C ASN A 93 15.54 -28.04 -9.80
N VAL A 94 15.64 -26.73 -9.99
CA VAL A 94 14.61 -25.89 -10.64
C VAL A 94 15.13 -25.35 -11.96
N ASN A 95 14.30 -25.39 -13.00
CA ASN A 95 14.60 -24.70 -14.25
C ASN A 95 14.47 -23.18 -14.06
N VAL A 96 15.61 -22.47 -14.14
CA VAL A 96 15.69 -21.01 -13.97
C VAL A 96 14.75 -20.25 -14.92
N ALA A 97 14.50 -20.77 -16.12
CA ALA A 97 13.61 -20.14 -17.09
C ALA A 97 12.13 -20.13 -16.65
N SER A 98 11.76 -20.95 -15.67
CA SER A 98 10.40 -21.00 -15.10
C SER A 98 10.17 -20.00 -13.97
N LEU A 99 11.20 -19.27 -13.54
CA LEU A 99 11.10 -18.30 -12.46
C LEU A 99 10.47 -16.98 -12.94
N THR A 100 9.53 -16.48 -12.15
CA THR A 100 8.93 -15.15 -12.31
C THR A 100 9.92 -14.04 -11.93
N GLN A 101 9.67 -12.79 -12.35
CA GLN A 101 10.52 -11.65 -11.99
C GLN A 101 10.57 -11.38 -10.47
N SER A 102 9.50 -11.68 -9.75
CA SER A 102 9.46 -11.62 -8.28
C SER A 102 10.35 -12.71 -7.66
N GLU A 103 10.26 -13.95 -8.12
CA GLU A 103 11.10 -15.05 -7.61
C GLU A 103 12.58 -14.80 -7.90
N ILE A 104 12.91 -14.29 -9.10
CA ILE A 104 14.27 -13.87 -9.45
C ILE A 104 14.78 -12.80 -8.47
N ARG A 105 13.96 -11.80 -8.14
CA ARG A 105 14.32 -10.76 -7.18
C ARG A 105 14.58 -11.36 -5.79
N ASP A 106 13.69 -12.24 -5.34
CA ASP A 106 13.76 -12.86 -4.02
C ASP A 106 15.00 -13.77 -3.88
N VAL A 107 15.36 -14.51 -4.93
CA VAL A 107 16.61 -15.30 -4.99
C VAL A 107 17.85 -14.41 -4.85
N ILE A 108 17.87 -13.25 -5.52
CA ILE A 108 18.99 -12.29 -5.47
C ILE A 108 19.07 -11.64 -4.08
N LEU A 109 17.94 -11.30 -3.47
CA LEU A 109 17.89 -10.77 -2.10
C LEU A 109 18.20 -11.83 -1.04
N GLY A 110 18.19 -13.12 -1.42
CA GLY A 110 18.55 -14.24 -0.56
C GLY A 110 17.41 -14.74 0.33
N MET A 111 16.17 -14.52 -0.08
CA MET A 111 14.98 -15.07 0.57
C MET A 111 14.82 -16.55 0.21
N GLU A 112 14.20 -17.32 1.11
CA GLU A 112 13.82 -18.71 0.84
C GLU A 112 12.66 -18.74 -0.15
N VAL A 113 12.97 -19.03 -1.41
CA VAL A 113 11.98 -19.22 -2.47
C VAL A 113 11.60 -20.70 -2.51
N ALA A 114 10.31 -21.00 -2.29
CA ALA A 114 9.81 -22.36 -2.42
C ALA A 114 10.03 -22.86 -3.87
N PRO A 115 10.52 -24.09 -4.09
CA PRO A 115 10.66 -24.64 -5.44
C PRO A 115 9.32 -24.59 -6.19
N PRO A 116 9.28 -24.13 -7.45
CA PRO A 116 8.06 -24.14 -8.25
C PRO A 116 7.51 -25.57 -8.33
N SER A 117 6.24 -25.76 -7.96
CA SER A 117 5.57 -27.07 -8.06
C SER A 117 5.66 -27.62 -9.49
N LEU A 118 5.83 -28.95 -9.67
CA LEU A 118 5.90 -29.63 -10.97
C LEU A 118 4.74 -29.25 -11.91
N GLN A 119 3.56 -28.95 -11.35
CA GLN A 119 2.39 -28.50 -12.09
C GLN A 119 2.59 -27.13 -12.77
N ARG A 120 3.32 -26.19 -12.15
CA ARG A 120 3.68 -24.89 -12.75
C ARG A 120 4.72 -25.03 -13.86
N GLN A 121 5.64 -25.98 -13.74
CA GLN A 121 6.63 -26.26 -14.79
C GLN A 121 5.96 -26.81 -16.04
N GLN A 122 4.99 -27.73 -15.89
CA GLN A 122 4.20 -28.24 -17.00
C GLN A 122 3.35 -27.15 -17.66
N VAL A 123 2.75 -26.24 -16.88
CA VAL A 123 1.98 -25.10 -17.43
C VAL A 123 2.87 -24.15 -18.24
N ALA A 124 4.08 -23.82 -17.80
CA ALA A 124 4.99 -22.96 -18.55
C ALA A 124 5.46 -23.61 -19.88
N GLU A 125 5.62 -24.93 -19.90
CA GLU A 125 5.99 -25.69 -21.09
C GLU A 125 4.82 -25.79 -22.09
N ILE A 126 3.59 -25.92 -21.57
CA ILE A 126 2.34 -25.88 -22.34
C ILE A 126 2.06 -24.47 -22.88
N GLU A 127 2.27 -23.40 -22.09
CA GLU A 127 2.08 -22.01 -22.52
C GLU A 127 3.08 -21.61 -23.63
N LYS A 128 4.30 -22.15 -23.59
CA LYS A 128 5.29 -21.93 -24.65
C LYS A 128 4.87 -22.58 -25.97
N GLN A 129 4.28 -23.78 -25.92
CA GLN A 129 3.71 -24.45 -27.09
C GLN A 129 2.40 -23.78 -27.57
N ALA A 130 1.57 -23.29 -26.65
CA ALA A 130 0.32 -22.60 -26.95
C ALA A 130 0.54 -21.19 -27.55
N ARG A 131 1.66 -20.51 -27.22
CA ARG A 131 2.01 -19.22 -27.83
C ARG A 131 2.37 -19.32 -29.32
N GLU A 132 2.74 -20.50 -29.81
CA GLU A 132 3.10 -20.73 -31.21
C GLU A 132 1.90 -21.19 -32.08
N GLN A 133 0.75 -21.51 -31.49
CA GLN A 133 -0.47 -21.89 -32.22
C GLN A 133 -1.71 -21.12 -31.73
N SER A 134 -2.25 -20.27 -32.61
CA SER A 134 -3.66 -19.79 -32.67
C SER A 134 -4.18 -18.95 -31.49
N GLN A 135 -4.51 -17.67 -31.70
CA GLN A 135 -5.82 -17.20 -32.19
C GLN A 135 -7.04 -17.89 -31.55
N LEU A 136 -7.76 -17.09 -30.74
CA LEU A 136 -9.18 -17.17 -30.37
C LEU A 136 -9.73 -18.55 -29.95
N THR A 137 -10.03 -18.70 -28.66
CA THR A 137 -11.11 -19.58 -28.22
C THR A 137 -11.84 -18.98 -27.01
N ALA A 138 -13.16 -18.83 -27.14
CA ALA A 138 -14.09 -18.46 -26.07
C ALA A 138 -14.47 -19.71 -25.27
N VAL A 139 -14.66 -19.56 -23.95
CA VAL A 139 -15.06 -20.67 -23.06
C VAL A 139 -16.56 -20.56 -22.75
N THR A 140 -17.29 -21.63 -23.05
CA THR A 140 -18.72 -21.79 -22.76
C THR A 140 -18.90 -22.55 -21.45
N THR A 141 -19.67 -22.01 -20.51
CA THR A 141 -19.99 -22.69 -19.24
C THR A 141 -21.49 -22.96 -19.15
N LYS A 142 -21.85 -24.21 -18.83
CA LYS A 142 -23.24 -24.64 -18.58
C LYS A 142 -23.57 -24.48 -17.10
N THR A 143 -24.70 -23.86 -16.76
CA THR A 143 -25.20 -23.76 -15.37
C THR A 143 -26.72 -23.74 -15.34
N THR A 144 -27.33 -24.32 -14.32
CA THR A 144 -28.78 -24.41 -14.13
C THR A 144 -29.31 -23.30 -13.21
N ASN A 145 -30.47 -22.73 -13.53
CA ASN A 145 -31.12 -21.75 -12.63
C ASN A 145 -31.93 -22.44 -11.51
N VAL A 146 -32.44 -21.67 -10.55
CA VAL A 146 -33.20 -22.11 -9.37
C VAL A 146 -34.45 -22.97 -9.65
N HIS A 147 -34.92 -23.05 -10.89
CA HIS A 147 -36.02 -23.89 -11.37
C HIS A 147 -35.57 -25.11 -12.20
N GLY A 148 -34.27 -25.37 -12.31
CA GLY A 148 -33.72 -26.61 -12.89
C GLY A 148 -33.52 -26.62 -14.42
N GLU A 149 -33.70 -25.49 -15.11
CA GLU A 149 -33.44 -25.39 -16.56
C GLU A 149 -31.97 -25.08 -16.87
N GLU A 150 -31.39 -25.77 -17.85
CA GLU A 150 -29.99 -25.59 -18.29
C GLU A 150 -29.82 -24.28 -19.07
N MET A 151 -28.92 -23.40 -18.59
CA MET A 151 -28.45 -22.21 -19.30
C MET A 151 -27.01 -22.40 -19.77
N VAL A 152 -26.72 -21.94 -20.99
CA VAL A 152 -25.37 -21.97 -21.59
C VAL A 152 -24.88 -20.53 -21.72
N ILE A 153 -23.87 -20.15 -20.93
CA ILE A 153 -23.29 -18.80 -20.96
C ILE A 153 -21.94 -18.87 -21.67
N THR A 154 -21.82 -18.11 -22.77
CA THR A 154 -20.57 -17.99 -23.56
C THR A 154 -19.84 -16.72 -23.14
N THR A 155 -18.75 -16.84 -22.39
CA THR A 155 -17.97 -15.66 -21.95
C THR A 155 -16.74 -15.49 -22.85
N THR A 156 -16.70 -14.39 -23.60
CA THR A 156 -15.65 -14.09 -24.60
C THR A 156 -14.46 -13.30 -24.06
N SER A 157 -14.41 -12.96 -22.77
CA SER A 157 -13.36 -12.09 -22.21
C SER A 157 -12.63 -12.71 -21.02
N GLN A 158 -11.32 -12.87 -21.17
CA GLN A 158 -10.36 -13.36 -20.15
C GLN A 158 -10.11 -12.34 -19.01
N TYR A 159 -10.64 -11.12 -19.13
CA TYR A 159 -10.43 -10.02 -18.16
C TYR A 159 -11.10 -10.28 -16.81
N GLU A 160 -12.25 -10.95 -16.79
CA GLU A 160 -12.96 -11.28 -15.54
C GLU A 160 -12.36 -12.47 -14.79
N GLN A 161 -11.68 -13.39 -15.49
CA GLN A 161 -11.00 -14.52 -14.84
C GLN A 161 -9.69 -14.12 -14.15
N GLN A 162 -9.03 -13.04 -14.56
CA GLN A 162 -7.90 -12.47 -13.80
C GLN A 162 -8.35 -11.74 -12.52
N SER A 163 -9.62 -11.33 -12.43
CA SER A 163 -10.16 -10.66 -11.23
C SER A 163 -10.47 -11.61 -10.06
N PHE A 164 -10.44 -12.93 -10.27
CA PHE A 164 -10.81 -13.91 -9.22
C PHE A 164 -9.67 -14.81 -8.72
N SER A 165 -8.43 -14.61 -9.18
CA SER A 165 -7.25 -15.36 -8.69
C SER A 165 -6.38 -14.60 -7.69
N SER A 166 -6.80 -13.43 -7.20
CA SER A 166 -6.09 -12.74 -6.14
C SER A 166 -6.53 -13.25 -4.76
N LYS A 167 -5.93 -14.37 -4.32
CA LYS A 167 -5.54 -14.42 -2.90
C LYS A 167 -4.49 -13.32 -2.71
N THR A 168 -4.93 -12.05 -2.69
CA THR A 168 -4.19 -10.99 -2.02
C THR A 168 -3.99 -11.53 -0.62
N ASP A 169 -2.75 -11.83 -0.25
CA ASP A 169 -2.45 -12.43 1.04
C ASP A 169 -2.75 -11.42 2.14
N TRP A 170 -4.02 -11.37 2.53
CA TRP A 170 -4.53 -10.51 3.58
C TRP A 170 -3.84 -10.82 4.90
N ARG A 171 -3.26 -12.03 5.08
CA ARG A 171 -2.51 -12.41 6.28
C ARG A 171 -1.17 -11.69 6.32
N VAL A 172 -0.42 -11.66 5.22
CA VAL A 172 0.84 -10.89 5.14
C VAL A 172 0.58 -9.41 5.42
N ARG A 173 -0.50 -8.86 4.85
CA ARG A 173 -0.89 -7.48 5.12
C ARG A 173 -1.37 -7.27 6.56
N ALA A 174 -2.13 -8.20 7.14
CA ALA A 174 -2.56 -8.14 8.53
C ALA A 174 -1.37 -8.14 9.51
N ILE A 175 -0.36 -9.00 9.26
CA ILE A 175 0.89 -9.02 10.02
C ILE A 175 1.65 -7.69 9.84
N SER A 176 1.69 -7.17 8.62
CA SER A 176 2.38 -5.89 8.36
C SER A 176 1.67 -4.70 9.03
N ALA A 177 0.33 -4.74 9.11
CA ALA A 177 -0.48 -3.70 9.73
C ALA A 177 -0.24 -3.57 11.24
N THR A 178 0.19 -4.63 11.94
CA THR A 178 0.53 -4.53 13.38
C THR A 178 1.68 -3.57 13.65
N ASN A 179 2.53 -3.32 12.64
CA ASN A 179 3.68 -2.41 12.73
C ASN A 179 3.36 -0.96 12.32
N LEU A 180 2.10 -0.63 11.96
CA LEU A 180 1.72 0.74 11.56
C LEU A 180 1.96 1.76 12.67
N HIS A 181 1.86 1.36 13.94
CA HIS A 181 2.13 2.23 15.08
C HIS A 181 3.56 2.80 15.06
N LEU A 182 4.55 2.06 14.53
CA LEU A 182 5.93 2.54 14.42
C LEU A 182 6.06 3.77 13.52
N ARG A 183 5.20 3.89 12.50
CA ARG A 183 5.20 5.03 11.58
C ARG A 183 4.68 6.32 12.24
N THR A 184 3.91 6.20 13.31
CA THR A 184 3.37 7.36 14.04
C THR A 184 4.43 8.12 14.84
N HIS A 185 5.63 7.55 15.01
CA HIS A 185 6.77 8.25 15.62
C HIS A 185 7.38 9.31 14.70
N HIS A 186 7.23 9.14 13.39
CA HIS A 186 7.80 10.02 12.37
C HIS A 186 6.69 10.49 11.42
N ILE A 187 6.11 11.65 11.72
CA ILE A 187 5.07 12.25 10.91
C ILE A 187 5.60 13.55 10.30
N TYR A 188 5.66 13.59 8.97
CA TYR A 188 6.02 14.77 8.21
C TYR A 188 4.75 15.50 7.79
N VAL A 189 4.75 16.83 7.92
CA VAL A 189 3.64 17.66 7.47
C VAL A 189 4.14 18.50 6.30
N ASN A 190 3.55 18.31 5.13
CA ASN A 190 3.89 19.10 3.96
C ASN A 190 3.20 20.47 4.08
N SER A 191 4.01 21.52 4.21
CA SER A 191 3.56 22.92 4.32
C SER A 191 4.09 23.78 3.18
N ASP A 192 4.57 23.17 2.09
CA ASP A 192 5.10 23.90 0.95
C ASP A 192 3.96 24.59 0.18
N ASP A 193 4.22 25.81 -0.31
CA ASP A 193 3.30 26.63 -1.10
C ASP A 193 1.94 26.93 -0.42
N VAL A 194 1.89 26.92 0.91
CA VAL A 194 0.68 27.27 1.67
C VAL A 194 0.50 28.80 1.68
N LYS A 195 -0.71 29.26 1.33
CA LYS A 195 -1.06 30.69 1.38
C LYS A 195 -1.41 31.13 2.80
N ASP A 196 -0.92 32.30 3.21
CA ASP A 196 -1.21 32.92 4.52
C ASP A 196 -2.68 33.34 4.71
N SER A 197 -3.49 33.34 3.65
CA SER A 197 -4.88 33.82 3.67
C SER A 197 -5.92 32.75 4.01
N GLY A 198 -5.54 31.47 4.16
CA GLY A 198 -6.45 30.35 4.40
C GLY A 198 -6.68 30.01 5.89
N TYR A 199 -7.59 29.07 6.14
CA TYR A 199 -7.74 28.46 7.47
C TYR A 199 -6.53 27.58 7.82
N THR A 200 -6.20 27.52 9.11
CA THR A 200 -5.19 26.61 9.65
C THR A 200 -5.86 25.50 10.44
N TYR A 201 -5.66 24.26 10.03
CA TYR A 201 -6.24 23.08 10.68
C TYR A 201 -5.28 22.51 11.72
N VAL A 202 -5.78 22.18 12.90
CA VAL A 202 -5.00 21.59 13.98
C VAL A 202 -5.52 20.20 14.28
N LEU A 203 -4.71 19.19 13.97
CA LEU A 203 -5.04 17.77 14.13
C LEU A 203 -4.36 17.19 15.40
N PRO A 204 -5.13 16.64 16.34
CA PRO A 204 -4.57 15.97 17.51
C PRO A 204 -3.75 14.74 17.14
N LYS A 205 -2.56 14.62 17.74
CA LYS A 205 -1.67 13.46 17.51
C LYS A 205 -2.31 12.14 17.93
N ASN A 206 -3.16 12.13 18.96
CA ASN A 206 -3.78 10.90 19.46
C ASN A 206 -4.75 10.27 18.44
N ILE A 207 -5.60 11.08 17.80
CA ILE A 207 -6.53 10.58 16.79
C ILE A 207 -5.83 10.28 15.47
N LEU A 208 -4.82 11.06 15.07
CA LEU A 208 -4.01 10.72 13.90
C LEU A 208 -3.27 9.39 14.09
N ALA A 209 -2.59 9.21 15.22
CA ALA A 209 -1.88 7.97 15.52
C ALA A 209 -2.83 6.78 15.53
N LYS A 210 -4.00 6.91 16.17
CA LYS A 210 -5.00 5.85 16.17
C LYS A 210 -5.53 5.56 14.77
N PHE A 211 -5.84 6.58 13.97
CA PHE A 211 -6.31 6.43 12.58
C PHE A 211 -5.29 5.68 11.71
N VAL A 212 -3.99 6.00 11.84
CA VAL A 212 -2.90 5.26 11.17
C VAL A 212 -2.86 3.82 11.65
N THR A 213 -2.96 3.56 12.96
CA THR A 213 -2.85 2.19 13.51
C THR A 213 -3.99 1.25 13.12
N ILE A 214 -5.18 1.78 12.83
CA ILE A 214 -6.34 0.97 12.42
C ILE A 214 -6.42 0.75 10.90
N SER A 215 -5.53 1.35 10.11
CA SER A 215 -5.58 1.36 8.65
C SER A 215 -4.90 0.14 8.01
N ASP A 216 -4.91 0.07 6.67
CA ASP A 216 -4.13 -0.91 5.89
C ASP A 216 -3.05 -0.20 5.05
N LEU A 217 -1.93 -0.88 4.81
CA LEU A 217 -0.81 -0.32 4.04
C LEU A 217 -1.12 -0.13 2.55
N ARG A 218 -2.15 -0.79 2.02
CA ARG A 218 -2.48 -0.77 0.59
C ARG A 218 -3.88 -0.23 0.32
N THR A 219 -4.85 -0.69 1.09
CA THR A 219 -6.25 -0.27 0.97
C THR A 219 -6.45 1.05 1.70
N GLN A 220 -6.96 2.05 0.98
CA GLN A 220 -7.27 3.35 1.56
C GLN A 220 -8.41 3.25 2.57
N VAL A 221 -8.29 4.02 3.65
CA VAL A 221 -9.28 4.18 4.71
C VAL A 221 -9.55 5.67 4.87
N ALA A 222 -10.81 6.07 4.99
CA ALA A 222 -11.23 7.44 5.20
C ALA A 222 -11.99 7.65 6.52
N GLY A 223 -11.97 8.90 6.98
CA GLY A 223 -12.81 9.37 8.08
C GLY A 223 -13.22 10.82 7.85
N TYR A 224 -14.43 11.18 8.26
CA TYR A 224 -14.88 12.56 8.25
C TYR A 224 -14.29 13.33 9.42
N LEU A 225 -13.94 14.59 9.18
CA LEU A 225 -13.34 15.50 10.14
C LEU A 225 -14.41 16.44 10.67
N TYR A 226 -14.56 16.49 12.00
CA TYR A 226 -15.42 17.45 12.67
C TYR A 226 -14.63 18.22 13.73
N GLY A 227 -14.95 19.49 13.91
CA GLY A 227 -14.21 20.34 14.82
C GLY A 227 -14.88 21.68 15.06
N VAL A 228 -14.13 22.58 15.66
CA VAL A 228 -14.61 23.92 16.01
C VAL A 228 -13.44 24.89 15.99
N SER A 229 -13.72 26.17 15.75
CA SER A 229 -12.73 27.22 15.97
C SER A 229 -12.60 27.51 17.46
N PRO A 230 -11.37 27.73 17.96
CA PRO A 230 -11.20 28.20 19.32
C PRO A 230 -11.76 29.64 19.44
N PRO A 231 -12.26 30.03 20.62
CA PRO A 231 -13.01 31.29 20.80
C PRO A 231 -12.16 32.55 20.59
N ASP A 232 -10.84 32.42 20.53
CA ASP A 232 -9.87 33.48 20.31
C ASP A 232 -9.50 33.66 18.83
N ASN A 233 -9.74 32.67 17.96
CA ASN A 233 -9.33 32.75 16.56
C ASN A 233 -10.17 31.87 15.60
N ASP A 234 -11.09 32.53 14.89
CA ASP A 234 -11.96 31.89 13.89
C ASP A 234 -11.21 31.31 12.67
N ARG A 235 -9.98 31.76 12.40
CA ARG A 235 -9.16 31.24 11.30
C ARG A 235 -8.46 29.93 11.63
N VAL A 236 -8.45 29.53 12.90
CA VAL A 236 -7.95 28.22 13.31
C VAL A 236 -9.11 27.24 13.42
N LYS A 237 -8.92 26.03 12.92
CA LYS A 237 -9.90 24.95 12.95
C LYS A 237 -9.32 23.78 13.73
N GLU A 238 -9.78 23.58 14.96
CA GLU A 238 -9.32 22.48 15.80
C GLU A 238 -10.17 21.24 15.53
N ILE A 239 -9.55 20.20 14.98
CA ILE A 239 -10.21 18.94 14.68
C ILE A 239 -10.42 18.20 16.02
N ARG A 240 -11.69 18.03 16.41
CA ARG A 240 -12.06 17.37 17.67
C ARG A 240 -12.45 15.91 17.48
N CYS A 241 -12.96 15.55 16.31
CA CYS A 241 -13.49 14.22 16.04
C CYS A 241 -13.08 13.71 14.66
N ILE A 242 -12.75 12.41 14.60
CA ILE A 242 -12.75 11.63 13.36
C ILE A 242 -13.94 10.66 13.41
N VAL A 243 -14.85 10.78 12.44
CA VAL A 243 -15.97 9.85 12.30
C VAL A 243 -15.64 8.81 11.24
N LEU A 244 -15.59 7.54 11.63
CA LEU A 244 -15.57 6.43 10.69
C LEU A 244 -17.01 6.02 10.35
N VAL A 245 -17.25 5.87 9.06
CA VAL A 245 -18.52 5.38 8.51
C VAL A 245 -18.28 4.03 7.85
N PRO A 246 -19.33 3.23 7.57
CA PRO A 246 -19.23 2.06 6.71
C PRO A 246 -18.48 2.42 5.43
N GLN A 247 -17.47 1.64 5.03
CA GLN A 247 -16.67 1.98 3.86
C GLN A 247 -16.02 0.75 3.21
N VAL A 248 -15.81 0.87 1.90
CA VAL A 248 -15.05 -0.09 1.08
C VAL A 248 -13.95 0.67 0.36
N GLY A 249 -12.71 0.23 0.55
CA GLY A 249 -11.52 0.88 0.01
C GLY A 249 -10.79 0.02 -1.00
N ASN A 250 -10.09 0.64 -1.94
CA ASN A 250 -9.08 -0.01 -2.75
C ASN A 250 -7.77 0.80 -2.70
N HIS A 251 -6.83 0.55 -3.60
CA HIS A 251 -5.54 1.25 -3.60
C HIS A 251 -5.58 2.67 -4.21
N GLN A 252 -6.71 3.06 -4.80
CA GLN A 252 -6.91 4.31 -5.55
C GLN A 252 -8.00 5.22 -4.97
N GLN A 253 -8.98 4.66 -4.27
CA GLN A 253 -10.12 5.41 -3.74
C GLN A 253 -10.82 4.65 -2.61
N VAL A 254 -11.72 5.36 -1.93
CA VAL A 254 -12.61 4.82 -0.89
C VAL A 254 -14.06 5.17 -1.23
N THR A 255 -14.94 4.19 -1.12
CA THR A 255 -16.38 4.36 -1.30
C THR A 255 -17.03 4.50 0.06
N LEU A 256 -17.78 5.59 0.25
CA LEU A 256 -18.51 5.92 1.47
C LEU A 256 -20.01 5.99 1.15
N PRO A 257 -20.90 5.73 2.14
CA PRO A 257 -22.32 6.03 2.03
C PRO A 257 -22.57 7.51 1.77
N HIS A 258 -23.69 7.81 1.09
CA HIS A 258 -24.13 9.17 0.81
C HIS A 258 -24.62 9.90 2.05
N LYS A 259 -25.20 9.17 3.02
CA LYS A 259 -25.63 9.71 4.31
C LYS A 259 -24.40 10.22 5.07
N LEU A 260 -24.43 11.50 5.47
CA LEU A 260 -23.39 12.07 6.33
C LEU A 260 -23.57 11.66 7.81
N PRO A 261 -22.50 11.75 8.61
CA PRO A 261 -22.57 11.54 10.05
C PRO A 261 -23.56 12.47 10.75
N GLU A 262 -24.48 11.87 11.51
CA GLU A 262 -25.43 12.57 12.39
C GLU A 262 -25.39 11.92 13.78
N HIS A 263 -25.21 12.74 14.82
CA HIS A 263 -25.23 12.32 16.22
C HIS A 263 -25.24 13.55 17.15
N GLU A 264 -25.82 13.44 18.35
CA GLU A 264 -25.88 14.49 19.38
C GLU A 264 -24.50 15.13 19.66
N TYR A 265 -23.44 14.35 19.91
CA TYR A 265 -22.06 14.84 20.05
C TYR A 265 -21.46 15.60 18.85
N LEU A 266 -22.09 15.58 17.68
CA LEU A 266 -21.64 16.33 16.50
C LEU A 266 -22.41 17.65 16.32
N GLU A 267 -23.49 17.90 17.07
CA GLU A 267 -24.34 19.09 16.91
C GLU A 267 -23.57 20.40 17.15
N ASP A 268 -22.64 20.38 18.12
CA ASP A 268 -21.79 21.53 18.45
C ASP A 268 -20.52 21.64 17.57
N LEU A 269 -20.33 20.72 16.61
CA LEU A 269 -19.16 20.66 15.75
C LEU A 269 -19.52 20.97 14.29
N GLU A 270 -18.66 21.73 13.62
CA GLU A 270 -18.78 21.94 12.17
C GLU A 270 -17.99 20.87 11.39
N PRO A 271 -18.50 20.43 10.21
CA PRO A 271 -17.74 19.56 9.32
C PRO A 271 -16.55 20.33 8.74
N LEU A 272 -15.35 19.78 8.93
CA LEU A 272 -14.08 20.37 8.46
C LEU A 272 -13.50 19.63 7.24
N GLY A 273 -14.22 18.63 6.73
CA GLY A 273 -13.79 17.86 5.58
C GLY A 273 -13.59 16.38 5.88
N TRP A 274 -12.60 15.77 5.26
CA TRP A 274 -12.30 14.35 5.42
C TRP A 274 -10.80 14.09 5.32
N LEU A 275 -10.35 13.03 5.98
CA LEU A 275 -9.00 12.50 5.84
C LEU A 275 -9.05 11.10 5.24
N HIS A 276 -8.02 10.73 4.47
CA HIS A 276 -7.83 9.34 4.06
C HIS A 276 -6.37 8.94 3.98
N THR A 277 -6.12 7.64 4.14
CA THR A 277 -4.79 7.05 3.96
C THR A 277 -4.48 6.82 2.49
N MET A 278 -3.20 6.87 2.14
CA MET A 278 -2.70 6.53 0.81
C MET A 278 -1.50 5.59 0.90
N PRO A 279 -1.40 4.59 0.01
CA PRO A 279 -0.29 3.66 0.00
C PRO A 279 1.03 4.30 -0.44
N ASN A 280 0.96 5.37 -1.22
CA ASN A 280 2.11 6.12 -1.72
C ASN A 280 1.84 7.62 -1.63
N GLU A 281 2.88 8.41 -1.42
CA GLU A 281 2.80 9.86 -1.47
C GLU A 281 2.70 10.34 -2.92
N LEU A 282 1.76 11.24 -3.19
CA LEU A 282 1.58 11.87 -4.49
C LEU A 282 2.02 13.34 -4.44
N PRO A 283 2.67 13.86 -5.49
CA PRO A 283 3.05 15.28 -5.55
C PRO A 283 1.85 16.21 -5.74
N HIS A 284 0.70 15.66 -6.12
CA HIS A 284 -0.55 16.34 -6.43
C HIS A 284 -1.74 15.59 -5.80
N LEU A 285 -2.84 16.30 -5.55
CA LEU A 285 -4.11 15.69 -5.15
C LEU A 285 -4.64 14.79 -6.28
N ALA A 286 -5.18 13.61 -5.96
CA ALA A 286 -5.67 12.69 -6.98
C ALA A 286 -7.01 13.15 -7.58
N SER A 287 -7.26 12.85 -8.86
CA SER A 287 -8.54 13.16 -9.52
C SER A 287 -9.74 12.58 -8.76
N ASN A 288 -9.61 11.37 -8.22
CA ASN A 288 -10.68 10.73 -7.46
C ASN A 288 -11.03 11.51 -6.18
N ASP A 289 -10.04 12.08 -5.51
CA ASP A 289 -10.26 12.87 -4.29
C ASP A 289 -11.00 14.17 -4.60
N ILE A 290 -10.68 14.81 -5.73
CA ILE A 290 -11.39 16.01 -6.21
C ILE A 290 -12.85 15.69 -6.54
N ILE A 291 -13.09 14.60 -7.27
CA ILE A 291 -14.45 14.16 -7.63
C ILE A 291 -15.25 13.81 -6.37
N GLN A 292 -14.65 13.04 -5.47
CA GLN A 292 -15.31 12.62 -4.23
C GLN A 292 -15.64 13.83 -3.34
N HIS A 293 -14.70 14.75 -3.16
CA HIS A 293 -14.93 15.94 -2.35
C HIS A 293 -15.98 16.87 -2.97
N ALA A 294 -15.95 17.09 -4.29
CA ALA A 294 -16.98 17.87 -4.99
C ALA A 294 -18.37 17.20 -4.90
N THR A 295 -18.43 15.86 -4.96
CA THR A 295 -19.67 15.10 -4.78
C THR A 295 -20.23 15.27 -3.37
N ILE A 296 -19.38 15.21 -2.34
CA ILE A 296 -19.79 15.43 -0.95
C ILE A 296 -20.31 16.86 -0.74
N LEU A 297 -19.58 17.87 -1.23
CA LEU A 297 -19.96 19.28 -1.15
C LEU A 297 -21.28 19.57 -1.88
N SER A 298 -21.47 19.02 -3.08
CA SER A 298 -22.68 19.28 -3.88
C SER A 298 -23.92 18.59 -3.35
N SER A 299 -23.75 17.48 -2.61
CA SER A 299 -24.86 16.71 -2.05
C SER A 299 -25.28 17.19 -0.65
N ASN A 300 -24.49 18.04 0.00
CA ASN A 300 -24.68 18.40 1.40
C ASN A 300 -24.45 19.89 1.67
N GLU A 301 -25.53 20.63 1.91
CA GLU A 301 -25.48 22.08 2.18
C GLU A 301 -24.81 22.43 3.51
N SER A 302 -24.67 21.47 4.43
CA SER A 302 -24.01 21.68 5.73
C SER A 302 -22.50 21.87 5.62
N TRP A 303 -21.88 21.49 4.50
CA TRP A 303 -20.46 21.65 4.28
C TRP A 303 -20.14 22.98 3.60
N ASP A 304 -19.26 23.76 4.22
CA ASP A 304 -18.74 24.99 3.66
C ASP A 304 -17.48 24.69 2.81
N GLY A 305 -17.55 24.93 1.50
CA GLY A 305 -16.42 24.72 0.58
C GLY A 305 -15.16 25.56 0.89
N GLU A 306 -15.30 26.65 1.66
CA GLU A 306 -14.16 27.44 2.12
C GLU A 306 -13.46 26.84 3.35
N LYS A 307 -14.19 26.05 4.16
CA LYS A 307 -13.70 25.42 5.41
C LYS A 307 -13.47 23.92 5.30
N ALA A 308 -14.02 23.26 4.30
CA ALA A 308 -13.87 21.83 4.11
C ALA A 308 -12.52 21.53 3.45
N ALA A 309 -11.71 20.70 4.10
CA ALA A 309 -10.40 20.28 3.61
C ALA A 309 -10.35 18.78 3.28
N ILE A 310 -9.45 18.41 2.37
CA ILE A 310 -9.08 17.04 2.06
C ILE A 310 -7.70 16.82 2.67
N VAL A 311 -7.61 15.89 3.63
CA VAL A 311 -6.35 15.56 4.28
C VAL A 311 -5.87 14.20 3.81
N THR A 312 -4.70 14.15 3.20
CA THR A 312 -4.11 12.90 2.72
C THR A 312 -3.00 12.46 3.67
N CYS A 313 -3.04 11.20 4.11
CA CYS A 313 -2.04 10.59 4.97
C CYS A 313 -1.32 9.48 4.20
N ALA A 314 -0.19 9.79 3.59
CA ALA A 314 0.59 8.86 2.79
C ALA A 314 1.57 8.04 3.63
N PHE A 315 1.66 6.75 3.35
CA PHE A 315 2.58 5.85 4.03
C PHE A 315 3.94 5.76 3.32
N THR A 316 4.96 6.32 3.95
CA THR A 316 6.36 6.27 3.51
C THR A 316 7.17 5.30 4.39
N PRO A 317 8.28 4.71 3.93
CA PRO A 317 9.04 3.75 4.74
C PRO A 317 9.41 4.31 6.13
N GLY A 318 8.86 3.70 7.18
CA GLY A 318 9.10 4.10 8.57
C GLY A 318 8.40 5.38 9.06
N SER A 319 7.59 6.04 8.22
CA SER A 319 6.96 7.32 8.55
C SER A 319 5.59 7.51 7.87
N CYS A 320 4.93 8.63 8.15
CA CYS A 320 3.74 9.09 7.45
C CYS A 320 3.93 10.53 6.98
N SER A 321 3.47 10.85 5.77
CA SER A 321 3.42 12.22 5.25
C SER A 321 1.97 12.70 5.25
N LEU A 322 1.72 13.89 5.79
CA LEU A 322 0.40 14.51 5.88
C LEU A 322 0.37 15.76 5.00
N THR A 323 -0.62 15.85 4.10
CA THR A 323 -0.85 17.06 3.31
C THR A 323 -2.33 17.41 3.36
N ALA A 324 -2.66 18.70 3.47
CA ALA A 324 -4.04 19.18 3.44
C ALA A 324 -4.29 20.05 2.21
N TYR A 325 -5.46 19.87 1.60
CA TYR A 325 -5.88 20.56 0.39
C TYR A 325 -7.27 21.15 0.57
N LYS A 326 -7.56 22.18 -0.21
CA LYS A 326 -8.89 22.76 -0.40
C LYS A 326 -9.16 22.85 -1.90
N LEU A 327 -10.39 22.62 -2.33
CA LEU A 327 -10.76 22.82 -3.73
C LEU A 327 -10.90 24.31 -4.06
N THR A 328 -10.42 24.69 -5.23
CA THR A 328 -10.75 26.00 -5.81
C THR A 328 -12.15 25.95 -6.42
N PRO A 329 -12.82 27.10 -6.66
CA PRO A 329 -14.09 27.11 -7.37
C PRO A 329 -14.03 26.40 -8.73
N GLN A 330 -12.89 26.50 -9.44
CA GLN A 330 -12.66 25.78 -10.68
C GLN A 330 -12.61 24.25 -10.46
N GLY A 331 -11.92 23.79 -9.42
CA GLY A 331 -11.85 22.37 -9.10
C GLY A 331 -13.18 21.78 -8.63
N TYR A 332 -14.00 22.56 -7.93
CA TYR A 332 -15.35 22.16 -7.54
C TYR A 332 -16.24 21.91 -8.77
N GLU A 333 -16.31 22.86 -9.71
CA GLU A 333 -17.07 22.70 -10.96
C GLU A 333 -16.54 21.54 -11.81
N TRP A 334 -15.20 21.40 -11.88
CA TRP A 334 -14.58 20.29 -12.58
C TRP A 334 -14.94 18.94 -11.96
N GLY A 335 -14.84 18.80 -10.63
CA GLY A 335 -15.18 17.58 -9.92
C GLY A 335 -16.66 17.20 -10.07
N LYS A 336 -17.56 18.19 -10.10
CA LYS A 336 -18.99 18.00 -10.35
C LYS A 336 -19.29 17.51 -11.76
N SER A 337 -18.56 18.02 -12.77
CA SER A 337 -18.74 17.64 -14.17
C SER A 337 -18.44 16.16 -14.48
N SER A 338 -17.76 15.45 -13.56
CA SER A 338 -17.39 14.04 -13.67
C SER A 338 -16.67 13.66 -14.98
N GLN A 339 -16.04 14.64 -15.65
CA GLN A 339 -15.32 14.41 -16.89
C GLN A 339 -13.97 13.72 -16.61
N ARG A 340 -13.67 12.67 -17.37
CA ARG A 340 -12.46 11.83 -17.21
C ARG A 340 -11.16 12.48 -17.69
N GLU A 341 -11.12 13.81 -17.76
CA GLU A 341 -9.88 14.52 -18.08
C GLU A 341 -8.90 14.44 -16.89
N ALA A 342 -7.63 14.77 -17.12
CA ALA A 342 -6.65 14.79 -16.04
C ALA A 342 -6.90 16.00 -15.13
N SER A 343 -6.76 15.83 -13.82
CA SER A 343 -6.83 16.94 -12.87
C SER A 343 -5.71 17.95 -13.11
N SER A 344 -6.02 19.24 -13.06
CA SER A 344 -5.05 20.33 -13.13
C SER A 344 -4.63 20.77 -11.71
N PRO A 345 -3.37 21.19 -11.49
CA PRO A 345 -2.94 21.84 -10.25
C PRO A 345 -3.74 23.10 -9.88
N THR A 346 -4.48 23.71 -10.82
CA THR A 346 -5.35 24.87 -10.53
C THR A 346 -6.66 24.49 -9.84
N HIS A 347 -6.99 23.19 -9.77
CA HIS A 347 -8.25 22.71 -9.17
C HIS A 347 -8.22 22.67 -7.64
N TYR A 348 -7.06 22.78 -7.02
CA TYR A 348 -6.91 22.73 -5.57
C TYR A 348 -5.77 23.63 -5.12
N GLU A 349 -5.79 23.99 -3.84
CA GLU A 349 -4.70 24.69 -3.18
C GLU A 349 -4.33 23.97 -1.89
N ARG A 350 -3.05 24.01 -1.52
CA ARG A 350 -2.58 23.47 -0.24
C ARG A 350 -3.01 24.41 0.89
N VAL A 351 -3.42 23.83 2.01
CA VAL A 351 -3.82 24.57 3.22
C VAL A 351 -2.97 24.13 4.40
N GLN A 352 -2.82 25.00 5.39
CA GLN A 352 -1.98 24.72 6.55
C GLN A 352 -2.66 23.66 7.44
N ILE A 353 -1.93 22.59 7.74
CA ILE A 353 -2.28 21.67 8.82
C ILE A 353 -1.14 21.61 9.84
N LEU A 354 -1.47 21.49 11.12
CA LEU A 354 -0.53 21.40 12.22
C LEU A 354 -0.90 20.22 13.12
N LEU A 355 0.10 19.59 13.73
CA LEU A 355 -0.11 18.54 14.71
C LEU A 355 -0.02 19.12 16.12
N SER A 356 -0.96 18.75 16.98
CA SER A 356 -1.00 19.21 18.37
C SER A 356 -1.13 18.05 19.35
N ASP A 357 -0.44 18.17 20.49
CA ASP A 357 -0.61 17.35 21.69
C ASP A 357 -1.28 18.13 22.83
N ARG A 358 -1.70 19.38 22.59
CA ARG A 358 -2.32 20.24 23.61
C ARG A 358 -3.73 19.81 23.99
N PHE A 359 -4.42 19.10 23.09
CA PHE A 359 -5.75 18.57 23.31
C PHE A 359 -5.88 17.20 22.65
N LEU A 360 -6.88 16.45 23.11
CA LEU A 360 -7.20 15.13 22.60
C LEU A 360 -8.47 15.22 21.75
N GLY A 361 -8.47 14.54 20.61
CA GLY A 361 -9.70 14.26 19.87
C GLY A 361 -10.30 12.92 20.27
N PHE A 362 -11.50 12.64 19.76
CA PHE A 362 -12.20 11.37 19.92
C PHE A 362 -12.63 10.77 18.57
N PHE A 363 -13.16 9.55 18.61
CA PHE A 363 -13.72 8.88 17.44
C PHE A 363 -15.20 8.62 17.61
N MET A 364 -15.89 8.65 16.48
CA MET A 364 -17.21 8.04 16.35
C MET A 364 -17.15 6.93 15.31
N VAL A 365 -17.89 5.87 15.56
CA VAL A 365 -17.90 4.67 14.73
C VAL A 365 -19.34 4.17 14.57
N PRO A 366 -19.61 3.28 13.60
CA PRO A 366 -20.94 2.68 13.46
C PRO A 366 -21.38 1.98 14.74
N SER A 367 -22.69 1.99 15.01
CA SER A 367 -23.28 1.47 16.26
C SER A 367 -22.99 -0.02 16.48
N ASP A 368 -22.89 -0.80 15.41
CA ASP A 368 -22.47 -2.21 15.41
C ASP A 368 -20.95 -2.40 15.58
N GLY A 369 -20.17 -1.34 15.40
CA GLY A 369 -18.72 -1.28 15.44
C GLY A 369 -18.03 -1.65 14.12
N VAL A 370 -18.78 -1.94 13.06
CA VAL A 370 -18.25 -2.39 11.76
C VAL A 370 -18.16 -1.19 10.82
N TRP A 371 -16.96 -0.65 10.65
CA TRP A 371 -16.71 0.39 9.66
C TRP A 371 -16.08 -0.17 8.37
N ASN A 372 -15.30 -1.26 8.46
CA ASN A 372 -14.61 -1.83 7.31
C ASN A 372 -15.43 -2.95 6.64
N TYR A 373 -15.89 -2.71 5.41
CA TYR A 373 -16.64 -3.68 4.61
C TYR A 373 -15.79 -4.35 3.52
N ASN A 374 -14.47 -4.20 3.52
CA ASN A 374 -13.61 -4.80 2.49
C ASN A 374 -13.68 -6.33 2.41
N PHE A 375 -14.00 -7.03 3.51
CA PHE A 375 -14.24 -8.48 3.52
C PHE A 375 -15.73 -8.86 3.51
N MET A 376 -16.62 -7.86 3.41
CA MET A 376 -18.07 -7.98 3.43
C MET A 376 -18.70 -7.10 2.34
N GLY A 377 -18.02 -6.95 1.20
CA GLY A 377 -18.34 -5.93 0.20
C GLY A 377 -19.77 -5.99 -0.35
N VAL A 378 -20.38 -7.19 -0.38
CA VAL A 378 -21.78 -7.39 -0.78
C VAL A 378 -22.77 -6.73 0.18
N GLN A 379 -22.39 -6.51 1.44
CA GLN A 379 -23.23 -5.87 2.46
C GLN A 379 -23.09 -4.34 2.47
N HIS A 380 -22.14 -3.77 1.72
CA HIS A 380 -21.96 -2.33 1.63
C HIS A 380 -22.72 -1.77 0.44
N SER A 381 -23.45 -0.67 0.65
CA SER A 381 -24.13 0.09 -0.41
C SER A 381 -23.92 1.58 -0.19
N PRO A 382 -23.65 2.38 -1.25
CA PRO A 382 -23.59 3.85 -1.12
C PRO A 382 -24.88 4.46 -0.57
N ALA A 383 -26.03 3.80 -0.73
CA ALA A 383 -27.32 4.26 -0.23
C ALA A 383 -27.68 3.70 1.15
N MET A 384 -26.75 3.03 1.86
CA MET A 384 -27.04 2.43 3.16
C MET A 384 -27.17 3.49 4.27
N ASP A 385 -28.04 3.20 5.23
CA ASP A 385 -28.12 3.94 6.48
C ASP A 385 -27.22 3.33 7.54
N TYR A 386 -26.81 4.17 8.49
CA TYR A 386 -26.06 3.77 9.67
C TYR A 386 -26.33 4.75 10.81
N ASP A 387 -26.10 4.24 12.03
CA ASP A 387 -26.11 5.02 13.27
C ASP A 387 -24.71 5.03 13.87
N LEU A 388 -24.41 6.03 14.69
CA LEU A 388 -23.08 6.23 15.27
C LEU A 388 -23.09 6.02 16.78
N LYS A 389 -21.91 5.74 17.33
CA LYS A 389 -21.63 5.77 18.77
C LYS A 389 -20.24 6.30 19.06
N LEU A 390 -20.06 6.84 20.26
CA LEU A 390 -18.75 7.18 20.80
C LEU A 390 -17.99 5.90 21.17
N ALA A 391 -16.99 5.52 20.38
CA ALA A 391 -16.13 4.39 20.70
C ALA A 391 -14.80 4.46 19.96
N THR A 392 -13.82 3.69 20.47
CA THR A 392 -12.54 3.51 19.81
C THR A 392 -12.69 2.59 18.60
N PRO A 393 -12.18 2.97 17.41
CA PRO A 393 -12.32 2.16 16.22
C PRO A 393 -11.50 0.87 16.29
N LEU A 394 -12.12 -0.19 15.76
CA LEU A 394 -11.51 -1.50 15.56
C LEU A 394 -10.45 -1.43 14.46
N SER A 395 -9.47 -2.33 14.51
CA SER A 395 -8.42 -2.40 13.49
C SER A 395 -8.95 -2.89 12.14
N PHE A 396 -8.28 -2.59 11.03
CA PHE A 396 -8.69 -3.04 9.69
C PHE A 396 -8.98 -4.54 9.62
N TYR A 397 -8.15 -5.37 10.27
CA TYR A 397 -8.23 -6.84 10.26
C TYR A 397 -8.90 -7.43 11.52
N ASP A 398 -9.66 -6.63 12.25
CA ASP A 398 -10.45 -7.08 13.39
C ASP A 398 -11.40 -8.22 13.01
N GLU A 399 -11.69 -9.12 13.95
CA GLU A 399 -12.56 -10.27 13.70
C GLU A 399 -13.95 -9.88 13.20
N LYS A 400 -14.50 -8.76 13.71
CA LYS A 400 -15.81 -8.26 13.30
C LYS A 400 -15.86 -7.77 11.85
N HIS A 401 -14.72 -7.36 11.30
CA HIS A 401 -14.63 -6.93 9.90
C HIS A 401 -14.52 -8.09 8.91
N ARG A 402 -14.30 -9.33 9.40
CA ARG A 402 -14.04 -10.50 8.57
C ARG A 402 -14.67 -11.79 9.11
N PRO A 403 -15.98 -11.81 9.41
CA PRO A 403 -16.67 -12.94 10.04
C PRO A 403 -16.59 -14.22 9.20
N TYR A 404 -16.66 -14.12 7.87
CA TYR A 404 -16.60 -15.29 6.98
C TYR A 404 -15.30 -16.09 7.08
N HIS A 405 -14.18 -15.45 7.43
CA HIS A 405 -12.92 -16.19 7.66
C HIS A 405 -13.00 -17.13 8.86
N PHE A 406 -13.77 -16.77 9.89
CA PHE A 406 -13.95 -17.56 11.11
C PHE A 406 -15.07 -18.60 10.94
N LEU A 407 -16.16 -18.23 10.27
CA LEU A 407 -17.26 -19.16 9.99
C LEU A 407 -16.80 -20.33 9.10
N ASN A 408 -15.97 -20.05 8.08
CA ASN A 408 -15.39 -21.11 7.24
C ASN A 408 -14.47 -22.05 8.03
N PHE A 409 -13.72 -21.52 9.01
CA PHE A 409 -12.87 -22.33 9.87
C PHE A 409 -13.71 -23.25 10.78
N ALA A 410 -14.75 -22.71 11.43
CA ALA A 410 -15.65 -23.49 12.28
C ALA A 410 -16.42 -24.59 11.51
N ALA A 411 -16.67 -24.39 10.21
CA ALA A 411 -17.29 -25.40 9.36
C ALA A 411 -16.33 -26.56 9.01
N MET A 412 -15.01 -26.31 8.97
CA MET A 412 -14.00 -27.34 8.68
C MET A 412 -13.78 -28.30 9.86
N ASP A 413 -13.88 -27.82 11.09
CA ASP A 413 -13.67 -28.64 12.31
C ASP A 413 -14.75 -29.70 12.55
N ARG A 414 -15.91 -29.61 11.89
CA ARG A 414 -17.01 -30.58 12.07
C ARG A 414 -16.79 -31.92 11.35
N GLY A 415 -15.67 -32.09 10.63
CA GLY A 415 -15.35 -33.30 9.87
C GLY A 415 -14.27 -34.21 10.49
N GLY A 416 -13.70 -33.84 11.64
CA GLY A 416 -12.73 -34.67 12.34
C GLY A 416 -13.42 -35.62 13.32
N ASP A 417 -13.33 -36.92 13.08
CA ASP A 417 -13.55 -37.92 14.14
C ASP A 417 -12.59 -37.60 15.29
N ALA A 418 -13.11 -36.97 16.33
CA ALA A 418 -12.39 -36.76 17.57
C ALA A 418 -12.21 -38.15 18.22
N ALA A 419 -11.05 -38.76 18.00
CA ALA A 419 -10.57 -39.80 18.90
C ALA A 419 -10.52 -39.20 20.31
N ASP A 420 -10.99 -39.94 21.32
CA ASP A 420 -10.93 -39.54 22.73
C ASP A 420 -9.50 -39.10 23.07
N VAL A 421 -9.29 -37.79 23.12
CA VAL A 421 -8.08 -37.19 23.67
C VAL A 421 -8.39 -36.98 25.14
N GLU A 422 -7.86 -37.85 26.00
CA GLU A 422 -7.89 -37.61 27.44
C GLU A 422 -7.26 -36.24 27.71
N ASP A 423 -8.02 -35.34 28.33
CA ASP A 423 -7.52 -34.09 28.90
C ASP A 423 -7.22 -34.34 30.38
N PRO A 424 -5.94 -34.60 30.76
CA PRO A 424 -5.58 -34.88 32.14
C PRO A 424 -5.65 -33.64 33.05
N PHE A 425 -6.07 -32.48 32.54
CA PHE A 425 -6.19 -31.24 33.29
C PHE A 425 -7.63 -30.77 33.51
N HIS A 426 -8.64 -31.56 33.11
CA HIS A 426 -10.04 -31.30 33.39
C HIS A 426 -10.78 -32.45 34.08
#